data_AF-A0A2H0QM85-F1
#
_entry.id   AF-A0A2H0QM85-F1
#
_cell.length_a   1.000
_cell.length_b   1.000
_cell.length_c   1.000
_cell.angle_alpha   90.00
_cell.angle_beta   90.00
_cell.angle_gamma   90.00
#
_symmetry.space_group_name_H-M   'P 1'
#
loop_
_entity.id
_entity.type
_entity.pdbx_description
1 polymer ?
#
loop_
_entity_poly.entity_id
_entity_poly.type
_entity_poly.pdbx_seq_one_letter_code
_entity_poly.pdbx_strand_id
1 'polypeptide(L)'
;MANITCLVIIFFCSWTQVWAQDERTFREMLVPKSFRAEEPAKVHYKTRSKNYFIDINGDLLQENIFFANRDGQTYFYIEDTYGKKVFEQKLVGVGPAQWPYRLSFRWLSPRSSAILIHFFEGRVDYLRSRGTSRLDVVTIDNKDLNTLSYKSGPIIWDEQNDKREHYHQRPYEVSVLDLDGDGMRDILVKYHLISRVMLYRGKGRWTTTN
;
A
#
# COMPACT_ATOMS: atom_id res chain seq x y z
N MET A 1 -11.03 -35.00 -64.63
CA MET A 1 -10.92 -35.49 -63.23
C MET A 1 -10.06 -34.54 -62.41
N ALA A 2 -10.52 -33.32 -62.09
CA ALA A 2 -9.73 -32.33 -61.34
C ALA A 2 -10.53 -31.51 -60.31
N ASN A 3 -11.86 -31.69 -60.21
CA ASN A 3 -12.72 -30.82 -59.40
C ASN A 3 -13.21 -31.42 -58.07
N ILE A 4 -12.94 -32.70 -57.80
CA ILE A 4 -13.45 -33.37 -56.58
C ILE A 4 -12.43 -33.28 -55.43
N THR A 5 -11.13 -33.27 -55.72
CA THR A 5 -10.07 -33.19 -54.71
C THR A 5 -10.00 -31.81 -54.03
N CYS A 6 -10.38 -30.73 -54.71
CA CYS A 6 -10.36 -29.38 -54.13
C CYS A 6 -11.50 -29.16 -53.10
N LEU A 7 -12.64 -29.84 -53.28
CA LEU A 7 -13.82 -29.69 -52.42
C LEU A 7 -13.65 -30.38 -51.04
N VAL A 8 -12.87 -31.46 -50.99
CA VAL A 8 -12.58 -32.20 -49.75
C VAL A 8 -11.65 -31.43 -48.81
N ILE A 9 -10.72 -30.64 -49.36
CA ILE A 9 -9.78 -29.84 -48.55
C ILE A 9 -10.49 -28.64 -47.89
N ILE A 10 -11.47 -28.03 -48.58
CA ILE A 10 -12.25 -26.92 -48.03
C ILE A 10 -13.21 -27.41 -46.94
N PHE A 11 -13.75 -28.63 -47.07
CA PHE A 11 -14.63 -29.21 -46.03
C PHE A 11 -13.87 -29.64 -44.76
N PHE A 12 -12.59 -30.03 -44.88
CA PHE A 12 -11.76 -30.33 -43.71
C PHE A 12 -11.31 -29.09 -42.93
N CYS A 13 -11.24 -27.92 -43.57
CA CYS A 13 -10.86 -26.67 -42.90
C CYS A 13 -11.99 -26.00 -42.11
N SER A 14 -13.25 -26.40 -42.31
CA SER A 14 -14.41 -25.84 -41.59
C SER A 14 -14.80 -26.61 -40.32
N TRP A 15 -14.14 -27.74 -40.04
CA TRP A 15 -14.39 -28.56 -38.85
C TRP A 15 -13.40 -28.32 -37.71
N THR A 16 -12.32 -27.57 -37.95
CA THR A 16 -11.55 -27.01 -36.86
C THR A 16 -12.34 -25.84 -36.31
N GLN A 17 -13.02 -26.05 -35.18
CA GLN A 17 -13.34 -24.92 -34.32
C GLN A 17 -12.00 -24.31 -33.92
N VAL A 18 -11.57 -23.30 -34.67
CA VAL A 18 -10.45 -22.46 -34.32
C VAL A 18 -10.93 -21.70 -33.09
N TRP A 19 -10.61 -22.26 -31.92
CA TRP A 19 -10.74 -21.56 -30.65
C TRP A 19 -9.75 -20.42 -30.72
N ALA A 20 -10.21 -19.28 -31.24
CA ALA A 20 -9.42 -18.09 -31.40
C ALA A 20 -8.98 -17.62 -30.00
N GLN A 21 -7.77 -18.02 -29.58
CA GLN A 21 -7.11 -17.45 -28.41
C GLN A 21 -7.10 -15.91 -28.48
N ASP A 22 -7.04 -15.39 -29.69
CA ASP A 22 -7.07 -13.96 -29.98
C ASP A 22 -8.40 -13.32 -29.62
N GLU A 23 -9.55 -13.96 -29.90
CA GLU A 23 -10.87 -13.41 -29.55
C GLU A 23 -11.04 -13.27 -28.04
N ARG A 24 -10.59 -14.28 -27.28
CA ARG A 24 -10.58 -14.22 -25.82
C ARG A 24 -9.70 -13.08 -25.33
N THR A 25 -8.52 -12.92 -25.93
CA THR A 25 -7.57 -11.85 -25.59
C THR A 25 -8.14 -10.47 -25.92
N PHE A 26 -8.80 -10.30 -27.07
CA PHE A 26 -9.47 -9.05 -27.44
C PHE A 26 -10.64 -8.73 -26.53
N ARG A 27 -11.45 -9.72 -26.16
CA ARG A 27 -12.51 -9.56 -25.14
C ARG A 27 -11.91 -9.16 -23.79
N GLU A 28 -10.76 -9.71 -23.46
CA GLU A 28 -9.97 -9.35 -22.27
C GLU A 28 -9.30 -7.97 -22.36
N MET A 29 -9.21 -7.33 -23.52
CA MET A 29 -8.78 -5.93 -23.62
C MET A 29 -9.96 -4.96 -23.64
N LEU A 30 -11.08 -5.36 -24.26
CA LEU A 30 -12.23 -4.49 -24.52
C LEU A 30 -13.26 -4.46 -23.39
N VAL A 31 -13.35 -5.51 -22.55
CA VAL A 31 -14.24 -5.49 -21.38
C VAL A 31 -13.64 -4.56 -20.31
N PRO A 32 -14.37 -3.53 -19.86
CA PRO A 32 -13.91 -2.63 -18.80
C PRO A 32 -13.56 -3.44 -17.55
N LYS A 33 -12.41 -3.13 -16.93
CA LYS A 33 -11.94 -3.84 -15.72
C LYS A 33 -12.98 -3.92 -14.60
N SER A 34 -13.93 -2.99 -14.55
CA SER A 34 -15.04 -2.95 -13.60
C SER A 34 -15.98 -4.16 -13.65
N PHE A 35 -16.01 -4.93 -14.74
CA PHE A 35 -16.89 -6.10 -14.91
C PHE A 35 -16.18 -7.44 -14.69
N ARG A 36 -14.89 -7.45 -14.38
CA ARG A 36 -14.18 -8.69 -14.05
C ARG A 36 -14.19 -8.88 -12.55
N ALA A 37 -14.79 -9.99 -12.11
CA ALA A 37 -14.41 -10.57 -10.84
C ALA A 37 -12.94 -11.02 -11.01
N GLU A 38 -12.01 -10.21 -10.50
CA GLU A 38 -10.61 -10.61 -10.45
C GLU A 38 -10.51 -11.83 -9.53
N GLU A 39 -10.29 -13.01 -10.12
CA GLU A 39 -9.87 -14.16 -9.31
C GLU A 39 -8.60 -13.75 -8.55
N PRO A 40 -8.50 -14.05 -7.25
CA PRO A 40 -7.33 -13.67 -6.47
C PRO A 40 -6.10 -14.27 -7.14
N ALA A 41 -5.22 -13.40 -7.66
CA ALA A 41 -4.00 -13.82 -8.32
C ALA A 41 -3.25 -14.78 -7.39
N LYS A 42 -2.84 -15.93 -7.93
CA LYS A 42 -2.08 -16.92 -7.17
C LYS A 42 -0.76 -16.29 -6.75
N VAL A 43 -0.55 -16.15 -5.45
CA VAL A 43 0.68 -15.58 -4.90
C VAL A 43 1.83 -16.57 -5.10
N HIS A 44 2.90 -16.15 -5.76
CA HIS A 44 4.05 -17.01 -6.04
C HIS A 44 5.15 -16.87 -4.98
N TYR A 45 5.45 -15.63 -4.60
CA TYR A 45 6.48 -15.32 -3.62
C TYR A 45 5.86 -14.63 -2.42
N LYS A 46 6.10 -15.18 -1.23
CA LYS A 46 5.65 -14.61 0.03
C LYS A 46 6.78 -14.60 1.04
N THR A 47 7.12 -13.42 1.54
CA THR A 47 8.03 -13.27 2.68
C THR A 47 7.30 -12.57 3.82
N ARG A 48 7.67 -12.88 5.06
CA ARG A 48 7.09 -12.31 6.28
C ARG A 48 8.20 -11.68 7.11
N SER A 49 7.95 -10.50 7.66
CA SER A 49 8.86 -9.85 8.61
C SER A 49 8.83 -10.54 9.97
N LYS A 50 9.67 -10.06 10.90
CA LYS A 50 9.49 -10.34 12.33
C LYS A 50 8.13 -9.83 12.79
N ASN A 51 7.60 -10.50 13.80
CA ASN A 51 6.38 -10.14 14.52
C ASN A 51 6.72 -9.11 15.60
N TYR A 52 5.86 -8.11 15.76
CA TYR A 52 5.92 -7.10 16.81
C TYR A 52 4.65 -7.18 17.64
N PHE A 53 4.79 -7.41 18.93
CA PHE A 53 3.66 -7.55 19.84
C PHE A 53 3.47 -6.26 20.61
N ILE A 54 2.28 -5.68 20.53
CA ILE A 54 1.92 -4.44 21.20
C ILE A 54 0.43 -4.43 21.49
N ASP A 55 0.07 -3.99 22.69
CA ASP A 55 -1.31 -3.73 23.09
C ASP A 55 -1.76 -2.40 22.45
N ILE A 56 -2.55 -2.48 21.39
CA ILE A 56 -2.99 -1.30 20.62
C ILE A 56 -4.37 -0.79 21.04
N ASN A 57 -5.18 -1.63 21.69
CA ASN A 57 -6.53 -1.31 22.15
C ASN A 57 -6.57 -1.01 23.67
N GLY A 58 -5.53 -1.32 24.43
CA GLY A 58 -5.43 -1.09 25.86
C GLY A 58 -6.17 -2.12 26.71
N ASP A 59 -6.38 -3.35 26.23
CA ASP A 59 -7.04 -4.43 26.97
C ASP A 59 -6.06 -5.38 27.69
N LEU A 60 -4.75 -5.05 27.68
CA LEU A 60 -3.64 -5.83 28.23
C LEU A 60 -3.30 -7.11 27.44
N LEU A 61 -4.02 -7.42 26.37
CA LEU A 61 -3.64 -8.42 25.40
C LEU A 61 -2.84 -7.75 24.29
N GLN A 62 -1.87 -8.48 23.74
CA GLN A 62 -1.01 -7.93 22.70
C GLN A 62 -1.47 -8.42 21.34
N GLU A 63 -1.66 -7.49 20.42
CA GLU A 63 -1.85 -7.77 19.01
C GLU A 63 -0.51 -8.00 18.31
N ASN A 64 -0.55 -8.82 17.27
CA ASN A 64 0.61 -9.14 16.45
C ASN A 64 0.64 -8.28 15.19
N ILE A 65 1.67 -7.47 15.06
CA ILE A 65 1.91 -6.59 13.92
C ILE A 65 3.09 -7.12 13.11
N PHE A 66 2.92 -7.24 11.79
CA PHE A 66 3.99 -7.64 10.89
C PHE A 66 3.74 -7.13 9.48
N PHE A 67 4.76 -7.24 8.64
CA PHE A 67 4.69 -6.96 7.22
C PHE A 67 4.88 -8.25 6.43
N ALA A 68 4.26 -8.33 5.25
CA ALA A 68 4.53 -9.38 4.30
C ALA A 68 4.75 -8.80 2.91
N ASN A 69 5.73 -9.32 2.18
CA ASN A 69 5.87 -9.04 0.77
C ASN A 69 5.19 -10.17 -0.01
N ARG A 70 4.30 -9.82 -0.95
CA ARG A 70 3.63 -10.74 -1.86
C ARG A 70 3.89 -10.27 -3.28
N ASP A 71 4.67 -11.03 -4.05
CA ASP A 71 5.01 -10.71 -5.45
C ASP A 71 5.48 -9.26 -5.65
N GLY A 72 6.37 -8.77 -4.78
CA GLY A 72 6.93 -7.43 -4.84
C GLY A 72 6.08 -6.35 -4.17
N GLN A 73 4.89 -6.68 -3.68
CA GLN A 73 4.00 -5.75 -3.00
C GLN A 73 4.10 -5.90 -1.49
N THR A 74 4.29 -4.80 -0.78
CA THR A 74 4.36 -4.82 0.68
C THR A 74 2.99 -4.61 1.30
N TYR A 75 2.65 -5.46 2.28
CA TYR A 75 1.41 -5.41 3.04
C TYR A 75 1.72 -5.28 4.52
N PHE A 76 0.91 -4.50 5.22
CA PHE A 76 0.87 -4.35 6.67
C PHE A 76 -0.29 -5.16 7.25
N TYR A 77 -0.03 -5.90 8.33
CA TYR A 77 -1.01 -6.75 9.00
C TYR A 77 -1.10 -6.44 10.48
N ILE A 78 -2.31 -6.61 10.99
CA ILE A 78 -2.58 -6.74 12.41
C ILE A 78 -3.40 -8.03 12.60
N GLU A 79 -2.90 -8.89 13.47
CA GLU A 79 -3.58 -10.09 13.96
C GLU A 79 -3.94 -9.88 15.43
N ASP A 80 -5.10 -10.40 15.85
CA ASP A 80 -5.46 -10.47 17.26
C ASP A 80 -4.55 -11.45 18.02
N THR A 81 -4.75 -11.57 19.34
CA THR A 81 -3.98 -12.47 20.20
C THR A 81 -4.13 -13.95 19.84
N TYR A 82 -5.18 -14.32 19.10
CA TYR A 82 -5.42 -15.68 18.62
C TYR A 82 -4.88 -15.92 17.20
N GLY A 83 -4.22 -14.94 16.60
CA GLY A 83 -3.68 -15.01 15.24
C GLY A 83 -4.72 -14.78 14.14
N LYS A 84 -5.95 -14.36 14.48
CA LYS A 84 -6.95 -13.99 13.49
C LYS A 84 -6.61 -12.61 12.95
N LYS A 85 -6.53 -12.52 11.62
CA LYS A 85 -6.29 -11.26 10.92
C LYS A 85 -7.45 -10.29 11.15
N VAL A 86 -7.18 -9.17 11.81
CA VAL A 86 -8.14 -8.08 12.05
C VAL A 86 -7.95 -6.93 11.05
N PHE A 87 -6.74 -6.78 10.49
CA PHE A 87 -6.44 -5.74 9.53
C PHE A 87 -5.41 -6.18 8.50
N GLU A 88 -5.60 -5.75 7.26
CA GLU A 88 -4.66 -5.94 6.15
C GLU A 88 -4.71 -4.73 5.25
N GLN A 89 -3.54 -4.15 4.97
CA GLN A 89 -3.43 -3.01 4.08
C GLN A 89 -2.22 -3.15 3.18
N LYS A 90 -2.43 -2.95 1.87
CA LYS A 90 -1.35 -2.81 0.89
C LYS A 90 -0.73 -1.43 1.03
N LEU A 91 0.58 -1.37 1.23
CA LEU A 91 1.32 -0.11 1.22
C LEU A 91 1.64 0.30 -0.22
N VAL A 92 1.59 1.60 -0.48
CA VAL A 92 1.84 2.14 -1.81
C VAL A 92 3.34 2.29 -1.99
N GLY A 93 3.89 1.51 -2.92
CA GLY A 93 5.28 1.63 -3.32
C GLY A 93 5.40 2.07 -4.78
N VAL A 94 6.51 2.74 -5.09
CA VAL A 94 6.79 3.38 -6.38
C VAL A 94 7.85 2.60 -7.15
N GLY A 95 8.89 2.11 -6.47
CA GLY A 95 10.05 1.45 -7.11
C GLY A 95 10.45 0.14 -6.45
N PRO A 96 11.50 -0.55 -6.96
CA PRO A 96 12.13 -1.68 -6.28
C PRO A 96 12.69 -1.30 -4.90
N ALA A 97 13.00 -2.33 -4.11
CA ALA A 97 13.57 -2.22 -2.77
C ALA A 97 12.70 -1.35 -1.84
N GLN A 98 11.45 -1.77 -1.65
CA GLN A 98 10.54 -1.12 -0.72
C GLN A 98 10.68 -1.77 0.65
N TRP A 99 10.69 -0.97 1.72
CA TRP A 99 10.67 -1.53 3.06
C TRP A 99 10.12 -0.56 4.10
N PRO A 100 9.38 -1.06 5.11
CA PRO A 100 9.10 -0.31 6.32
C PRO A 100 10.38 -0.26 7.16
N TYR A 101 10.79 0.92 7.61
CA TYR A 101 12.00 1.08 8.44
C TYR A 101 11.70 1.56 9.86
N ARG A 102 10.50 2.08 10.12
CA ARG A 102 10.11 2.50 11.46
C ARG A 102 8.60 2.40 11.65
N LEU A 103 8.21 1.85 12.79
CA LEU A 103 6.87 1.92 13.34
C LEU A 103 6.87 2.84 14.56
N SER A 104 5.82 3.61 14.77
CA SER A 104 5.67 4.42 15.99
C SER A 104 4.22 4.47 16.41
N PHE A 105 3.93 4.06 17.64
CA PHE A 105 2.61 4.14 18.23
C PHE A 105 2.44 5.47 18.97
N ARG A 106 1.30 6.13 18.76
CA ARG A 106 0.99 7.46 19.32
C ARG A 106 -0.48 7.53 19.73
N TRP A 107 -0.73 8.02 20.93
CA TRP A 107 -2.08 8.40 21.35
C TRP A 107 -2.46 9.72 20.67
N LEU A 108 -3.62 9.75 20.00
CA LEU A 108 -4.21 10.97 19.45
C LEU A 108 -5.13 11.63 20.48
N SER A 109 -5.84 10.82 21.25
CA SER A 109 -6.70 11.22 22.36
C SER A 109 -6.76 10.05 23.38
N PRO A 110 -7.43 10.19 24.54
CA PRO A 110 -7.63 9.07 25.46
C PRO A 110 -8.39 7.87 24.86
N ARG A 111 -9.10 8.09 23.73
CA ARG A 111 -9.92 7.07 23.06
C ARG A 111 -9.38 6.63 21.71
N SER A 112 -8.49 7.41 21.09
CA SER A 112 -7.99 7.14 19.75
C SER A 112 -6.47 7.09 19.72
N SER A 113 -5.93 6.13 18.98
CA SER A 113 -4.49 5.93 18.80
C SER A 113 -4.15 5.76 17.32
N ALA A 114 -2.88 5.98 16.98
CA ALA A 114 -2.36 5.84 15.64
C ALA A 114 -1.03 5.09 15.64
N ILE A 115 -0.88 4.23 14.64
CA ILE A 115 0.38 3.61 14.24
C ILE A 115 0.88 4.37 13.02
N LEU A 116 2.05 4.99 13.20
CA LEU A 116 2.78 5.70 12.16
C LEU A 116 3.76 4.75 11.50
N ILE A 117 3.55 4.48 10.22
CA ILE A 117 4.38 3.60 9.39
C ILE A 117 5.27 4.49 8.53
N HIS A 118 6.57 4.44 8.79
CA HIS A 118 7.55 5.09 7.92
C HIS A 118 7.98 4.06 6.87
N PHE A 119 7.51 4.26 5.65
CA PHE A 119 7.65 3.31 4.56
C PHE A 119 8.51 3.92 3.45
N PHE A 120 9.64 3.28 3.14
CA PHE A 120 10.43 3.63 1.96
C PHE A 120 9.74 3.03 0.73
N GLU A 121 9.27 3.91 -0.17
CA GLU A 121 8.47 3.56 -1.35
C GLU A 121 9.31 2.92 -2.46
N GLY A 122 10.61 2.76 -2.24
CA GLY A 122 11.55 2.25 -3.21
C GLY A 122 12.24 3.35 -4.01
N ARG A 123 13.15 2.92 -4.89
CA ARG A 123 14.01 3.81 -5.67
C ARG A 123 13.71 3.71 -7.15
N VAL A 124 13.72 4.83 -7.86
CA VAL A 124 13.56 4.89 -9.32
C VAL A 124 14.88 5.38 -9.93
N ASP A 125 15.43 4.61 -10.87
CA ASP A 125 16.78 4.82 -11.43
C ASP A 125 16.78 5.05 -12.95
N TYR A 126 15.80 5.79 -13.51
CA TYR A 126 15.69 5.97 -14.98
C TYR A 126 16.61 7.08 -15.55
N LEU A 127 16.50 8.31 -15.04
CA LEU A 127 17.34 9.45 -15.48
C LEU A 127 18.15 10.07 -14.33
N ARG A 128 17.62 9.95 -13.12
CA ARG A 128 18.20 10.37 -11.84
C ARG A 128 17.73 9.35 -10.82
N SER A 129 18.63 8.93 -9.94
CA SER A 129 18.24 8.07 -8.82
C SER A 129 17.43 8.90 -7.84
N ARG A 130 16.20 8.49 -7.55
CA ARG A 130 15.33 9.13 -6.55
C ARG A 130 14.69 8.08 -5.67
N GLY A 131 14.75 8.28 -4.36
CA GLY A 131 14.08 7.47 -3.36
C GLY A 131 13.19 8.34 -2.49
N THR A 132 11.99 7.87 -2.19
CA THR A 132 11.06 8.59 -1.30
C THR A 132 10.60 7.68 -0.17
N SER A 133 10.38 8.26 1.01
CA SER A 133 9.60 7.58 2.06
C SER A 133 8.31 8.33 2.32
N ARG A 134 7.24 7.57 2.52
CA ARG A 134 5.94 8.07 2.91
C ARG A 134 5.66 7.76 4.38
N LEU A 135 4.89 8.64 5.00
CA LEU A 135 4.24 8.36 6.27
C LEU A 135 2.84 7.81 5.99
N ASP A 136 2.60 6.56 6.34
CA ASP A 136 1.26 6.00 6.35
C ASP A 136 0.75 5.89 7.80
N VAL A 137 -0.55 6.02 7.98
CA VAL A 137 -1.18 6.11 9.30
C VAL A 137 -2.29 5.06 9.39
N VAL A 138 -2.20 4.20 10.39
CA VAL A 138 -3.29 3.29 10.78
C VAL A 138 -3.87 3.79 12.09
N THR A 139 -5.18 4.05 12.11
CA THR A 139 -5.86 4.67 13.27
C THR A 139 -6.81 3.67 13.89
N ILE A 140 -6.90 3.70 15.22
CA ILE A 140 -7.84 2.92 16.03
C ILE A 140 -8.65 3.91 16.85
N ASP A 141 -9.96 3.77 16.81
CA ASP A 141 -10.89 4.60 17.57
C ASP A 141 -11.60 3.82 18.66
N ASN A 142 -11.92 4.51 19.75
CA ASN A 142 -12.63 3.95 20.90
C ASN A 142 -12.02 2.64 21.44
N LYS A 143 -10.72 2.42 21.22
CA LYS A 143 -10.04 1.19 21.63
C LYS A 143 -10.69 -0.08 21.06
N ASP A 144 -11.29 0.01 19.88
CA ASP A 144 -11.95 -1.12 19.21
C ASP A 144 -11.20 -1.50 17.94
N LEU A 145 -10.71 -2.73 17.87
CA LEU A 145 -9.98 -3.26 16.71
C LEU A 145 -10.82 -3.24 15.42
N ASN A 146 -12.15 -3.23 15.51
CA ASN A 146 -13.02 -3.15 14.33
C ASN A 146 -13.04 -1.76 13.68
N THR A 147 -12.52 -0.74 14.36
CA THR A 147 -12.46 0.65 13.86
C THR A 147 -11.15 0.97 13.14
N LEU A 148 -10.29 -0.03 12.95
CA LEU A 148 -9.03 0.12 12.24
C LEU A 148 -9.23 0.74 10.86
N SER A 149 -8.51 1.82 10.60
CA SER A 149 -8.60 2.59 9.37
C SER A 149 -7.22 2.99 8.88
N TYR A 150 -7.06 3.13 7.57
CA TYR A 150 -5.80 3.52 6.95
C TYR A 150 -5.91 4.83 6.21
N LYS A 151 -4.91 5.68 6.38
CA LYS A 151 -4.69 6.87 5.59
C LYS A 151 -3.24 6.93 5.14
N SER A 152 -3.06 7.07 3.83
CA SER A 152 -1.75 7.40 3.28
C SER A 152 -1.47 8.89 3.44
N GLY A 153 -0.28 9.21 3.95
CA GLY A 153 0.13 10.55 4.29
C GLY A 153 1.19 11.13 3.34
N PRO A 154 1.89 12.19 3.77
CA PRO A 154 2.86 12.90 2.96
C PRO A 154 4.19 12.15 2.85
N ILE A 155 5.00 12.59 1.88
CA ILE A 155 6.42 12.20 1.80
C ILE A 155 7.17 12.83 2.98
N ILE A 156 7.91 12.00 3.71
CA ILE A 156 8.72 12.35 4.90
C ILE A 156 10.23 12.21 4.66
N TRP A 157 10.63 11.63 3.54
CA TRP A 157 12.02 11.56 3.12
C TRP A 157 12.07 11.65 1.60
N ASP A 158 12.98 12.46 1.08
CA ASP A 158 13.26 12.55 -0.35
C ASP A 158 14.78 12.54 -0.51
N GLU A 159 15.28 11.56 -1.25
CA GLU A 159 16.68 11.48 -1.65
C GLU A 159 16.79 11.51 -3.17
N GLN A 160 17.80 12.21 -3.68
CA GLN A 160 18.06 12.29 -5.10
C GLN A 160 19.55 12.39 -5.41
N ASN A 161 19.96 11.76 -6.50
CA ASN A 161 21.24 12.00 -7.15
C ASN A 161 21.02 12.84 -8.41
N ASP A 162 21.76 13.95 -8.52
CA ASP A 162 21.78 14.71 -9.78
C ASP A 162 22.71 14.03 -10.82
N LYS A 163 22.60 14.46 -12.08
CA LYS A 163 23.44 14.01 -13.20
C LYS A 163 24.93 14.29 -13.01
N ARG A 164 25.29 15.15 -12.04
CA ARG A 164 26.66 15.49 -11.64
C ARG A 164 27.10 14.76 -10.36
N GLU A 165 26.41 13.68 -9.99
CA GLU A 165 26.71 12.84 -8.81
C GLU A 165 26.59 13.55 -7.45
N HIS A 166 25.93 14.71 -7.40
CA HIS A 166 25.59 15.33 -6.13
C HIS A 166 24.40 14.61 -5.49
N TYR A 167 24.64 14.06 -4.30
CA TYR A 167 23.61 13.45 -3.46
C TYR A 167 22.94 14.51 -2.59
N HIS A 168 21.61 14.55 -2.63
CA HIS A 168 20.80 15.42 -1.80
C HIS A 168 19.77 14.60 -1.04
N GLN A 169 19.61 14.93 0.24
CA GLN A 169 18.60 14.33 1.11
C GLN A 169 17.77 15.41 1.81
N ARG A 170 16.49 15.13 1.99
CA ARG A 170 15.53 15.98 2.70
C ARG A 170 14.79 15.14 3.73
N PRO A 171 15.34 14.99 4.95
CA PRO A 171 14.64 14.37 6.08
C PRO A 171 13.58 15.30 6.64
N TYR A 172 12.32 14.91 6.60
CA TYR A 172 11.26 15.66 7.26
C TYR A 172 11.10 15.18 8.70
N GLU A 173 10.89 16.13 9.59
CA GLU A 173 10.57 15.86 10.99
C GLU A 173 9.07 15.56 11.12
N VAL A 174 8.73 14.47 11.81
CA VAL A 174 7.35 14.07 12.09
C VAL A 174 7.06 14.30 13.57
N SER A 175 6.11 15.19 13.84
CA SER A 175 5.66 15.54 15.20
C SER A 175 4.16 15.23 15.35
N VAL A 176 3.75 14.84 16.56
CA VAL A 176 2.34 14.57 16.89
C VAL A 176 1.92 15.49 18.03
N LEU A 177 1.11 16.50 17.71
CA LEU A 177 0.66 17.53 18.65
C LEU A 177 -0.73 18.04 18.27
N ASP A 178 -1.48 18.52 19.26
CA ASP A 178 -2.76 19.18 19.05
C ASP A 178 -2.50 20.58 18.45
N LEU A 179 -2.83 20.77 17.17
CA LEU A 179 -2.51 22.00 16.42
C LEU A 179 -3.65 23.02 16.45
N ASP A 180 -4.90 22.56 16.49
CA ASP A 180 -6.09 23.43 16.46
C ASP A 180 -6.78 23.59 17.82
N GLY A 181 -6.28 22.92 18.86
CA GLY A 181 -6.75 23.03 20.25
C GLY A 181 -8.04 22.24 20.51
N ASP A 182 -8.39 21.28 19.67
CA ASP A 182 -9.62 20.48 19.79
C ASP A 182 -9.48 19.28 20.75
N GLY A 183 -8.29 19.08 21.32
CA GLY A 183 -7.97 17.98 22.23
C GLY A 183 -7.61 16.68 21.51
N MET A 184 -7.60 16.65 20.19
CA MET A 184 -7.04 15.58 19.36
C MET A 184 -5.67 15.99 18.84
N ARG A 185 -4.70 15.08 18.88
CA ARG A 185 -3.39 15.34 18.30
C ARG A 185 -3.41 15.10 16.79
N ASP A 186 -2.76 16.00 16.09
CA ASP A 186 -2.55 15.97 14.65
C ASP A 186 -1.12 15.57 14.32
N ILE A 187 -0.85 15.33 13.04
CA ILE A 187 0.49 15.02 12.55
C ILE A 187 1.03 16.20 11.77
N LEU A 188 2.14 16.77 12.24
CA LEU A 188 2.93 17.79 11.55
C LEU A 188 4.16 17.13 10.92
N VAL A 189 4.33 17.33 9.61
CA VAL A 189 5.50 16.91 8.85
C VAL A 189 6.21 18.15 8.33
N LYS A 190 7.44 18.40 8.77
CA LYS A 190 8.16 19.66 8.50
C LYS A 190 9.56 19.42 7.95
N TYR A 191 9.94 20.22 6.96
CA TYR A 191 11.31 20.36 6.49
C TYR A 191 11.57 21.81 6.10
N HIS A 192 12.41 22.50 6.87
CA HIS A 192 12.73 23.91 6.64
C HIS A 192 11.45 24.79 6.58
N LEU A 193 11.17 25.40 5.43
CA LEU A 193 9.97 26.22 5.17
C LEU A 193 8.75 25.41 4.70
N ILE A 194 8.92 24.11 4.42
CA ILE A 194 7.83 23.24 3.96
C ILE A 194 7.20 22.59 5.19
N SER A 195 5.89 22.76 5.35
CA SER A 195 5.11 22.10 6.39
C SER A 195 3.89 21.44 5.78
N ARG A 196 3.58 20.23 6.21
CA ARG A 196 2.36 19.51 5.84
C ARG A 196 1.69 19.06 7.11
N VAL A 197 0.38 19.21 7.16
CA VAL A 197 -0.41 18.86 8.34
C VAL A 197 -1.44 17.82 7.96
N MET A 198 -1.57 16.79 8.79
CA MET A 198 -2.70 15.87 8.75
C MET A 198 -3.51 16.11 10.02
N LEU A 199 -4.68 16.73 9.86
CA LEU A 199 -5.62 17.00 10.92
C LEU A 199 -6.54 15.80 11.15
N TYR A 200 -6.65 15.34 12.40
CA TYR A 200 -7.50 14.21 12.74
C TYR A 200 -8.94 14.66 12.98
N ARG A 201 -9.91 14.05 12.29
CA ARG A 201 -11.34 14.41 12.38
C ARG A 201 -12.22 13.31 13.00
N GLY A 202 -11.58 12.37 13.69
CA GLY A 202 -12.22 11.22 14.32
C GLY A 202 -12.72 10.17 13.31
N LYS A 203 -12.95 8.95 13.81
CA LYS A 203 -13.47 7.81 13.03
C LYS A 203 -12.56 7.47 11.84
N GLY A 204 -11.25 7.50 12.06
CA GLY A 204 -10.26 7.21 11.03
C GLY A 204 -10.10 8.26 9.94
N ARG A 205 -10.77 9.42 10.06
CA ARG A 205 -10.76 10.45 9.01
C ARG A 205 -9.65 11.46 9.25
N TRP A 206 -8.92 11.75 8.19
CA TRP A 206 -7.81 12.69 8.17
C TRP A 206 -7.98 13.72 7.05
N THR A 207 -7.81 14.99 7.39
CA THR A 207 -7.75 16.09 6.42
C THR A 207 -6.29 16.52 6.25
N THR A 208 -5.80 16.54 5.01
CA THR A 208 -4.41 16.93 4.73
C THR A 208 -4.37 18.33 4.14
N THR A 209 -3.51 19.18 4.68
CA THR A 209 -3.22 20.52 4.14
C THR A 209 -1.76 20.59 3.72
N ASN A 210 -1.53 21.19 2.55
CA ASN A 210 -0.21 21.44 1.97
C ASN A 210 0.18 22.90 2.12
#